data_AF-A0A964T5D9-F1
#
_entry.id   AF-A0A964T5D9-F1
#
_cell.length_a   1.000
_cell.length_b   1.000
_cell.length_c   1.000
_cell.angle_alpha   90.00
_cell.angle_beta   90.00
_cell.angle_gamma   90.00
#
_symmetry.space_group_name_H-M   'P 1'
#
loop_
_entity.id
_entity.type
_entity.pdbx_description
1 polymer ?
#
loop_
_entity_poly.entity_id
_entity_poly.type
_entity_poly.pdbx_seq_one_letter_code
_entity_poly.pdbx_strand_id
1 'polypeptide(L)'
;RARAGAAWPDLSDEALAARAEDWLVPALRGRRRLADLAGPVLRDALAALLPWERMAELDRLAPARFIAPAGNSVAIDYSSGEPVVALPVQNLFGTAAHPAVLGGAVPIVFELLSPARRPIQVTRDLPAFWRGSWRDVRADMRGRYPKHAWPENPAEAAPLTGAKRRPG
;
A
#
# COMPACT_ATOMS: atom_id res chain seq x y z
N ARG A 1 0.25 -16.02 7.13
CA ARG A 1 -0.36 -17.15 7.90
C ARG A 1 -0.96 -16.72 9.24
N ALA A 2 -0.21 -16.03 10.11
CA ALA A 2 -0.64 -15.69 11.48
C ALA A 2 -2.00 -14.95 11.62
N ARG A 3 -2.48 -14.29 10.56
CA ARG A 3 -3.74 -13.50 10.58
C ARG A 3 -4.82 -13.93 9.59
N ALA A 4 -4.53 -14.89 8.69
CA ALA A 4 -5.43 -15.26 7.58
C ALA A 4 -5.82 -16.76 7.53
N GLY A 5 -5.42 -17.55 8.54
CA GLY A 5 -5.81 -18.96 8.68
C GLY A 5 -4.97 -19.98 7.90
N ALA A 6 -5.25 -21.27 8.15
CA ALA A 6 -4.48 -22.44 7.68
C ALA A 6 -4.61 -22.77 6.17
N ALA A 7 -5.34 -21.96 5.39
CA ALA A 7 -5.64 -22.23 3.98
C ALA A 7 -4.66 -21.57 2.97
N TRP A 8 -3.59 -20.93 3.45
CA TRP A 8 -2.57 -20.26 2.62
C TRP A 8 -1.32 -21.13 2.48
N PRO A 9 -0.74 -21.25 1.26
CA PRO A 9 0.51 -21.99 1.08
C PRO A 9 1.61 -21.39 1.94
N ASP A 10 2.57 -22.22 2.31
CA ASP A 10 3.75 -21.73 3.01
C ASP A 10 4.65 -21.09 1.96
N LEU A 11 5.01 -19.84 2.16
CA LEU A 11 5.91 -19.11 1.27
C LEU A 11 7.07 -18.52 2.07
N SER A 12 7.39 -19.10 3.24
CA SER A 12 8.64 -18.79 3.93
C SER A 12 9.85 -19.23 3.11
N ASP A 13 11.01 -18.61 3.37
CA ASP A 13 12.26 -18.94 2.68
C ASP A 13 12.60 -20.43 2.83
N GLU A 14 12.40 -21.01 4.02
CA GLU A 14 12.63 -22.44 4.28
C GLU A 14 11.71 -23.32 3.44
N ALA A 15 10.42 -22.99 3.38
CA ALA A 15 9.43 -23.77 2.64
C ALA A 15 9.57 -23.63 1.11
N LEU A 16 10.06 -22.48 0.64
CA LEU A 16 10.38 -22.24 -0.77
C LEU A 16 11.67 -22.94 -1.18
N ALA A 17 12.69 -22.92 -0.32
CA ALA A 17 13.95 -23.63 -0.55
C ALA A 17 13.74 -25.15 -0.60
N ALA A 18 12.96 -25.70 0.35
CA ALA A 18 12.65 -27.13 0.40
C ALA A 18 11.88 -27.65 -0.82
N ARG A 19 11.15 -26.78 -1.54
CA ARG A 19 10.35 -27.12 -2.72
C ARG A 19 10.88 -26.46 -4.01
N ALA A 20 12.15 -26.07 -4.03
CA ALA A 20 12.74 -25.38 -5.18
C ALA A 20 12.61 -26.19 -6.49
N GLU A 21 12.63 -27.52 -6.40
CA GLU A 21 12.42 -28.39 -7.56
C GLU A 21 11.02 -28.23 -8.19
N ASP A 22 10.00 -27.93 -7.40
CA ASP A 22 8.62 -27.84 -7.85
C ASP A 22 8.30 -26.51 -8.56
N TRP A 23 8.89 -25.41 -8.09
CA TRP A 23 8.51 -24.07 -8.54
C TRP A 23 9.66 -23.33 -9.25
N LEU A 24 10.89 -23.48 -8.78
CA LEU A 24 12.04 -22.76 -9.32
C LEU A 24 12.59 -23.46 -10.56
N VAL A 25 12.74 -24.79 -10.56
CA VAL A 25 13.29 -25.53 -11.71
C VAL A 25 12.49 -25.31 -13.01
N PRO A 26 11.14 -25.35 -13.02
CA PRO A 26 10.37 -24.97 -14.20
C PRO A 26 10.66 -23.53 -14.66
N ALA A 27 10.82 -22.61 -13.71
CA ALA A 27 11.17 -21.22 -13.98
C ALA A 27 12.63 -21.02 -14.43
N LEU A 28 13.50 -22.03 -14.34
CA LEU A 28 14.87 -21.97 -14.86
C LEU A 28 14.98 -22.42 -16.33
N ARG A 29 13.94 -23.06 -16.90
CA ARG A 29 14.00 -23.59 -18.27
C ARG A 29 14.37 -22.50 -19.28
N GLY A 30 15.40 -22.77 -20.08
CA GLY A 30 15.90 -21.86 -21.12
C GLY A 30 16.75 -20.69 -20.60
N ARG A 31 16.98 -20.58 -19.28
CA ARG A 31 17.77 -19.51 -18.65
C ARG A 31 19.15 -20.04 -18.28
N ARG A 32 20.19 -19.23 -18.53
CA ARG A 32 21.59 -19.65 -18.32
C ARG A 32 22.37 -18.70 -17.41
N ARG A 33 21.81 -17.54 -17.07
CA ARG A 33 22.45 -16.54 -16.20
C ARG A 33 21.49 -16.15 -15.08
N LEU A 34 22.06 -15.84 -13.90
CA LEU A 34 21.28 -15.34 -12.77
C LEU A 34 20.53 -14.04 -13.11
N ALA A 35 21.11 -13.18 -13.96
CA ALA A 35 20.45 -11.97 -14.43
C ALA A 35 19.17 -12.24 -15.26
N ASP A 36 19.00 -13.46 -15.80
CA ASP A 36 17.79 -13.86 -16.52
C ASP A 36 16.62 -14.21 -15.55
N LEU A 37 16.91 -14.32 -14.24
CA LEU A 37 15.93 -14.49 -13.15
C LEU A 37 15.50 -13.14 -12.57
N ALA A 38 15.02 -12.26 -13.46
CA ALA A 38 14.49 -10.98 -13.05
C ALA A 38 13.19 -11.12 -12.22
N GLY A 39 12.86 -10.07 -11.47
CA GLY A 39 11.68 -10.01 -10.60
C GLY A 39 10.36 -10.53 -11.22
N PRO A 40 10.03 -10.21 -12.49
CA PRO A 40 8.82 -10.74 -13.12
C PRO A 40 8.79 -12.27 -13.22
N VAL A 41 9.93 -12.91 -13.54
CA VAL A 41 10.02 -14.37 -13.67
C VAL A 41 9.77 -15.04 -12.33
N LEU A 42 10.42 -14.55 -11.28
CA LEU A 42 10.27 -15.10 -9.93
C LEU A 42 8.86 -14.84 -9.39
N ARG A 43 8.31 -13.65 -9.63
CA ARG A 43 6.93 -13.33 -9.25
C ARG A 43 5.94 -14.30 -9.89
N ASP A 44 6.05 -14.55 -11.20
CA ASP A 44 5.11 -15.40 -11.92
C ASP A 44 5.25 -16.86 -11.48
N ALA A 45 6.47 -17.33 -11.20
CA ALA A 45 6.72 -18.67 -10.66
C ALA A 45 6.15 -18.84 -9.23
N LEU A 46 6.32 -17.84 -8.37
CA LEU A 46 5.75 -17.83 -7.02
C LEU A 46 4.21 -17.71 -7.06
N ALA A 47 3.65 -16.92 -7.98
CA ALA A 47 2.21 -16.79 -8.14
C ALA A 47 1.56 -18.12 -8.55
N ALA A 48 2.27 -18.95 -9.34
CA ALA A 48 1.80 -20.29 -9.71
C ALA A 48 1.68 -21.26 -8.51
N LEU A 49 2.28 -20.95 -7.35
CA LEU A 49 2.12 -21.72 -6.12
C LEU A 49 0.81 -21.40 -5.38
N LEU A 50 0.12 -20.32 -5.75
CA LEU A 50 -1.18 -19.96 -5.18
C LEU A 50 -2.30 -20.64 -5.98
N PRO A 51 -3.23 -21.36 -5.33
CA PRO A 51 -4.45 -21.80 -5.99
C PRO A 51 -5.20 -20.61 -6.58
N TRP A 52 -5.82 -20.78 -7.74
CA TRP A 52 -6.54 -19.71 -8.45
C TRP A 52 -7.55 -18.97 -7.57
N GLU A 53 -8.33 -19.71 -6.77
CA GLU A 53 -9.29 -19.17 -5.79
C GLU A 53 -8.64 -18.21 -4.77
N ARG A 54 -7.34 -18.40 -4.47
CA ARG A 54 -6.58 -17.58 -3.53
C ARG A 54 -5.96 -16.34 -4.17
N MET A 55 -5.79 -16.31 -5.49
CA MET A 55 -5.29 -15.11 -6.17
C MET A 55 -6.28 -13.95 -6.05
N ALA A 56 -7.55 -14.19 -6.37
CA ALA A 56 -8.61 -13.17 -6.22
C ALA A 56 -8.79 -12.75 -4.74
N GLU A 57 -8.66 -13.69 -3.81
CA GLU A 57 -8.72 -13.39 -2.39
C GLU A 57 -7.50 -12.56 -1.94
N LEU A 58 -6.30 -12.83 -2.45
CA LEU A 58 -5.10 -12.05 -2.16
C LEU A 58 -5.26 -10.60 -2.63
N ASP A 59 -5.73 -10.39 -3.85
CA ASP A 59 -5.95 -9.04 -4.38
C ASP A 59 -6.98 -8.25 -3.55
N ARG A 60 -8.00 -8.94 -3.03
CA ARG A 60 -9.02 -8.33 -2.16
C ARG A 60 -8.50 -8.05 -0.75
N LEU A 61 -7.76 -8.99 -0.16
CA LEU A 61 -7.31 -8.91 1.23
C LEU A 61 -6.04 -8.07 1.39
N ALA A 62 -5.12 -8.11 0.43
CA ALA A 62 -3.85 -7.41 0.44
C ALA A 62 -3.63 -6.74 -0.94
N PRO A 63 -4.43 -5.73 -1.29
CA PRO A 63 -4.33 -5.06 -2.57
C PRO A 63 -2.93 -4.47 -2.76
N ALA A 64 -2.40 -4.54 -3.99
CA ALA A 64 -1.09 -3.96 -4.30
C ALA A 64 -1.08 -2.42 -4.23
N ARG A 65 -2.24 -1.77 -4.33
CA ARG A 65 -2.38 -0.31 -4.37
C ARG A 65 -3.53 0.19 -3.51
N PHE A 66 -3.30 1.29 -2.82
CA PHE A 66 -4.30 2.10 -2.17
C PHE A 66 -4.86 3.13 -3.17
N ILE A 67 -6.19 3.28 -3.21
CA ILE A 67 -6.87 4.33 -3.96
C ILE A 67 -7.30 5.39 -2.96
N ALA A 68 -6.70 6.57 -3.05
CA ALA A 68 -7.08 7.70 -2.23
C ALA A 68 -8.45 8.27 -2.66
N PRO A 69 -9.16 9.03 -1.81
CA PRO A 69 -10.46 9.64 -2.13
C PRO A 69 -10.50 10.41 -3.46
N ALA A 70 -9.38 11.01 -3.85
CA ALA A 70 -9.21 11.74 -5.11
C ALA A 70 -9.04 10.84 -6.36
N GLY A 71 -9.00 9.52 -6.19
CA GLY A 71 -8.79 8.53 -7.25
C GLY A 71 -7.33 8.26 -7.61
N ASN A 72 -6.37 8.97 -6.99
CA ASN A 72 -4.96 8.66 -7.18
C ASN A 72 -4.61 7.30 -6.55
N SER A 73 -3.86 6.51 -7.30
CA SER A 73 -3.46 5.16 -6.90
C SER A 73 -1.99 5.15 -6.45
N VAL A 74 -1.72 4.64 -5.25
CA VAL A 74 -0.38 4.59 -4.64
C VAL A 74 -0.08 3.15 -4.25
N ALA A 75 1.15 2.68 -4.48
CA ALA A 75 1.55 1.33 -4.07
C ALA A 75 1.49 1.19 -2.53
N ILE A 76 1.04 0.03 -2.07
CA ILE A 76 1.16 -0.34 -0.65
C ILE A 76 2.45 -1.16 -0.52
N ASP A 77 3.34 -0.72 0.35
CA ASP A 77 4.55 -1.45 0.71
C ASP A 77 4.23 -2.43 1.84
N TYR A 78 4.45 -3.72 1.60
CA TYR A 78 4.25 -4.80 2.58
C TYR A 78 5.58 -5.37 3.11
N SER A 79 6.73 -4.83 2.68
CA SER A 79 8.06 -5.40 2.96
C SER A 79 8.44 -5.37 4.44
N SER A 80 7.89 -4.42 5.21
CA SER A 80 8.14 -4.27 6.64
C SER A 80 7.30 -5.20 7.53
N GLY A 81 6.39 -5.99 6.93
CA GLY A 81 5.41 -6.80 7.65
C GLY A 81 4.13 -6.05 8.02
N GLU A 82 4.06 -4.75 7.74
CA GLU A 82 2.85 -3.93 7.85
C GLU A 82 2.57 -3.23 6.50
N PRO A 83 1.29 -2.98 6.15
CA PRO A 83 0.95 -2.22 4.95
C PRO A 83 1.26 -0.73 5.16
N VAL A 84 2.24 -0.21 4.42
CA VAL A 84 2.67 1.20 4.48
C VAL A 84 2.31 1.92 3.18
N VAL A 85 1.79 3.13 3.28
CA VAL A 85 1.57 4.01 2.12
C VAL A 85 2.13 5.40 2.40
N ALA A 86 3.09 5.82 1.57
CA ALA A 86 3.68 7.15 1.61
C ALA A 86 3.05 8.07 0.56
N LEU A 87 2.38 9.14 1.01
CA LEU A 87 1.72 10.09 0.10
C LEU A 87 1.61 11.51 0.68
N PRO A 88 1.49 12.53 -0.18
CA PRO A 88 1.12 13.87 0.26
C PRO A 88 -0.20 13.85 1.04
N VAL A 89 -0.20 14.47 2.23
CA VAL A 89 -1.33 14.44 3.19
C VAL A 89 -2.65 14.90 2.56
N GLN A 90 -2.59 15.77 1.56
CA GLN A 90 -3.78 16.32 0.92
C GLN A 90 -4.56 15.28 0.11
N ASN A 91 -3.93 14.19 -0.32
CA ASN A 91 -4.64 13.11 -0.98
C ASN A 91 -5.54 12.33 -0.01
N LEU A 92 -5.39 12.49 1.32
CA LEU A 92 -6.27 11.86 2.32
C LEU A 92 -7.40 12.76 2.78
N PHE A 93 -7.51 14.00 2.28
CA PHE A 93 -8.66 14.85 2.58
C PHE A 93 -9.96 14.18 2.11
N GLY A 94 -10.99 14.25 2.95
CA GLY A 94 -12.24 13.51 2.79
C GLY A 94 -12.22 12.10 3.39
N THR A 95 -11.10 11.67 4.00
CA THR A 95 -10.99 10.34 4.64
C THR A 95 -11.36 10.43 6.12
N ALA A 96 -12.63 10.16 6.44
CA ALA A 96 -13.16 10.18 7.80
C ALA A 96 -12.90 8.89 8.59
N ALA A 97 -12.79 7.74 7.92
CA ALA A 97 -12.49 6.43 8.52
C ALA A 97 -11.10 5.97 8.09
N HIS A 98 -10.33 5.36 8.99
CA HIS A 98 -8.98 4.91 8.68
C HIS A 98 -9.00 3.66 7.77
N PRO A 99 -8.38 3.70 6.57
CA PRO A 99 -8.27 2.54 5.70
C PRO A 99 -7.49 1.38 6.31
N ALA A 100 -7.94 0.16 6.03
CA ALA A 100 -7.33 -1.07 6.54
C ALA A 100 -7.39 -2.18 5.47
N VAL A 101 -6.43 -3.09 5.52
CA VAL A 101 -6.35 -4.31 4.70
C VAL A 101 -6.81 -5.52 5.53
N LEU A 102 -6.76 -6.72 4.93
CA LEU A 102 -7.23 -7.99 5.51
C LEU A 102 -8.67 -7.90 6.03
N GLY A 103 -9.57 -7.30 5.24
CA GLY A 103 -10.97 -7.14 5.63
C GLY A 103 -11.20 -6.22 6.83
N GLY A 104 -10.29 -5.28 7.07
CA GLY A 104 -10.37 -4.31 8.17
C GLY A 104 -9.52 -4.66 9.39
N ALA A 105 -8.88 -5.83 9.40
CA ALA A 105 -8.12 -6.30 10.56
C ALA A 105 -6.74 -5.62 10.72
N VAL A 106 -6.16 -5.08 9.65
CA VAL A 106 -4.82 -4.47 9.70
C VAL A 106 -4.87 -3.04 9.15
N PRO A 107 -4.70 -2.00 10.00
CA PRO A 107 -4.71 -0.61 9.55
C PRO A 107 -3.52 -0.31 8.62
N ILE A 108 -3.74 0.54 7.62
CA ILE A 108 -2.67 1.03 6.76
C ILE A 108 -1.85 2.09 7.50
N VAL A 109 -0.55 1.87 7.64
CA VAL A 109 0.36 2.90 8.15
C VAL A 109 0.54 3.96 7.09
N PHE A 110 0.15 5.20 7.38
CA PHE A 110 0.37 6.33 6.47
C PHE A 110 1.61 7.11 6.87
N GLU A 111 2.57 7.17 5.96
CA GLU A 111 3.68 8.12 6.00
C GLU A 111 3.26 9.38 5.26
N LEU A 112 2.80 10.36 6.03
CA LEU A 112 2.28 11.60 5.51
C LEU A 112 3.43 12.49 5.05
N LEU A 113 3.31 12.99 3.83
CA LEU A 113 4.29 13.86 3.20
C LEU A 113 3.72 15.27 2.99
N SER A 114 4.61 16.25 2.99
CA SER A 114 4.34 17.62 2.50
C SER A 114 4.22 17.67 0.97
N PRO A 115 3.78 18.81 0.37
CA PRO A 115 3.78 18.98 -1.09
C PRO A 115 5.13 18.68 -1.76
N ALA A 116 6.24 19.04 -1.09
CA ALA A 116 7.59 18.76 -1.56
C ALA A 116 8.08 17.33 -1.23
N ARG A 117 7.17 16.41 -0.88
CA ARG A 117 7.43 15.00 -0.55
C ARG A 117 8.37 14.79 0.65
N ARG A 118 8.51 15.77 1.55
CA ARG A 118 9.23 15.60 2.81
C ARG A 118 8.32 14.96 3.87
N PRO A 119 8.79 13.99 4.66
CA PRO A 119 8.02 13.41 5.76
C PRO A 119 7.54 14.48 6.75
N ILE A 120 6.31 14.35 7.22
CA ILE A 120 5.73 15.25 8.25
C ILE A 120 5.16 14.49 9.46
N GLN A 121 4.57 13.31 9.25
CA GLN A 121 3.95 12.51 10.31
C GLN A 121 3.81 11.06 9.84
N VAL A 122 3.91 10.11 10.76
CA VAL A 122 3.47 8.73 10.53
C VAL A 122 2.24 8.46 11.39
N THR A 123 1.19 7.84 10.84
CA THR A 123 -0.02 7.52 11.62
C THR A 123 -0.63 6.16 11.23
N ARG A 124 -1.22 5.50 12.22
CA ARG A 124 -2.06 4.29 12.10
C ARG A 124 -3.52 4.56 12.47
N ASP A 125 -3.84 5.81 12.76
CA ASP A 125 -5.17 6.29 13.12
C ASP A 125 -5.33 7.71 12.56
N LEU A 126 -5.92 7.76 11.37
CA LEU A 126 -6.20 9.01 10.68
C LEU A 126 -7.22 9.87 11.44
N PRO A 127 -8.37 9.31 11.92
CA PRO A 127 -9.31 10.06 12.74
C PRO A 127 -8.68 10.72 13.98
N ALA A 128 -7.82 10.01 14.71
CA ALA A 128 -7.12 10.57 15.87
C ALA A 128 -6.12 11.66 15.46
N PHE A 129 -5.38 11.44 14.36
CA PHE A 129 -4.49 12.46 13.80
C PHE A 129 -5.24 13.75 13.45
N TRP A 130 -6.38 13.63 12.75
CA TRP A 130 -7.22 14.76 12.37
C TRP A 130 -7.76 15.56 13.54
N ARG A 131 -8.19 14.90 14.62
CA ARG A 131 -8.69 15.56 15.84
C ARG A 131 -7.57 16.11 16.74
N GLY A 132 -6.37 15.53 16.64
CA GLY A 132 -5.23 15.86 17.48
C GLY A 132 -4.19 16.71 16.75
N SER A 133 -3.06 16.11 16.39
CA SER A 133 -1.87 16.83 15.93
C SER A 133 -2.01 17.50 14.56
N TRP A 134 -3.10 17.27 13.82
CA TRP A 134 -3.37 17.98 12.57
C TRP A 134 -3.35 19.49 12.72
N ARG A 135 -3.87 20.05 13.82
CA ARG A 135 -3.93 21.51 14.02
C ARG A 135 -2.53 22.15 13.92
N ASP A 136 -1.55 21.52 14.55
CA ASP A 136 -0.19 22.05 14.62
C ASP A 136 0.55 21.79 13.29
N VAL A 137 0.36 20.61 12.68
CA VAL A 137 0.86 20.31 11.32
C VAL A 137 0.30 21.29 10.30
N ARG A 138 -1.00 21.59 10.37
CA ARG A 138 -1.68 22.55 9.49
C ARG A 138 -1.08 23.94 9.62
N ALA A 139 -0.86 24.42 10.85
CA ALA A 139 -0.29 25.74 11.10
C ALA A 139 1.09 25.90 10.47
N ASP A 140 1.96 24.90 10.67
CA ASP A 140 3.30 24.85 10.10
C ASP A 140 3.27 24.74 8.56
N MET A 141 2.48 23.81 8.03
CA MET A 141 2.36 23.60 6.58
C MET A 141 1.77 24.80 5.84
N ARG A 142 0.82 25.52 6.45
CA ARG A 142 0.27 26.76 5.86
C ARG A 142 1.33 27.84 5.74
N GLY A 143 2.27 27.94 6.68
CA GLY A 143 3.40 28.88 6.61
C GLY A 143 4.39 28.53 5.50
N ARG A 144 4.77 27.25 5.39
CA ARG A 144 5.75 26.78 4.38
C ARG A 144 5.17 26.67 2.97
N TYR A 145 3.88 26.35 2.85
CA TYR A 145 3.20 26.07 1.59
C TYR A 145 1.87 26.82 1.48
N PRO A 146 1.89 28.17 1.44
CA PRO A 146 0.68 29.00 1.53
C PRO A 146 -0.27 28.88 0.33
N LYS A 147 0.21 28.36 -0.80
CA LYS A 147 -0.59 28.17 -2.03
C LYS A 147 -1.46 26.88 -2.01
N HIS A 148 -1.28 26.01 -1.02
CA HIS A 148 -2.03 24.75 -0.92
C HIS A 148 -3.22 24.87 0.04
N ALA A 149 -4.22 24.01 -0.15
CA ALA A 149 -5.36 23.91 0.75
C ALA A 149 -4.96 23.20 2.06
N TRP A 150 -5.32 23.82 3.19
CA TRP A 150 -5.05 23.34 4.54
C TRP A 150 -6.34 23.44 5.38
N PRO A 151 -7.30 22.52 5.20
CA PRO A 151 -8.62 22.60 5.83
C PRO A 151 -8.53 22.43 7.35
N GLU A 152 -9.45 23.06 8.06
CA GLU A 152 -9.59 22.86 9.52
C GLU A 152 -10.21 21.50 9.84
N ASN A 153 -11.18 21.07 9.02
CA ASN A 153 -11.75 19.73 9.06
C ASN A 153 -11.30 18.91 7.83
N PRO A 154 -10.16 18.20 7.89
CA PRO A 154 -9.65 17.42 6.76
C PRO A 154 -10.47 16.16 6.48
N ALA A 155 -11.21 15.63 7.46
CA ALA A 155 -12.05 14.46 7.30
C ALA A 155 -13.27 14.73 6.40
N GLU A 156 -13.78 15.97 6.39
CA GLU A 156 -14.92 16.42 5.59
C GLU A 156 -14.52 17.29 4.39
N ALA A 157 -13.23 17.60 4.25
CA ALA A 157 -12.76 18.40 3.14
C ALA A 157 -13.00 17.68 1.81
N ALA A 158 -13.37 18.44 0.78
CA ALA A 158 -13.47 17.91 -0.57
C ALA A 158 -12.12 17.27 -0.98
N PRO A 159 -12.12 16.04 -1.51
CA PRO A 159 -10.92 15.44 -2.06
C PRO A 159 -10.28 16.38 -3.08
N LEU A 160 -8.95 16.46 -3.09
CA LEU A 160 -8.26 17.17 -4.16
C LEU A 160 -8.62 16.51 -5.49
N THR A 161 -9.48 17.12 -6.29
CA THR A 161 -9.85 16.56 -7.59
C THR A 161 -8.60 16.54 -8.48
N GLY A 162 -7.99 15.36 -8.61
CA GLY A 162 -7.00 15.09 -9.65
C GLY A 162 -7.70 15.16 -11.00
N ALA A 163 -7.15 15.93 -11.93
CA ALA A 163 -7.65 16.07 -13.29
C ALA A 163 -8.20 14.76 -13.84
N LYS A 164 -9.46 14.78 -14.32
CA LYS A 164 -10.12 13.68 -15.05
C LYS A 164 -9.08 12.99 -15.96
N ARG A 165 -8.75 11.74 -15.66
CA ARG A 165 -8.13 10.87 -16.66
C ARG A 165 -9.13 10.75 -17.81
N ARG A 166 -8.77 11.29 -18.98
CA ARG A 166 -9.50 10.99 -20.21
C ARG A 166 -9.40 9.46 -20.42
N PRO A 167 -10.50 8.76 -20.70
CA PRO A 167 -10.41 7.37 -21.13
C PRO A 167 -9.57 7.35 -22.42
N GLY A 168 -8.56 6.49 -22.43
CA GLY A 168 -7.86 6.10 -23.66
C GLY A 168 -8.63 5.03 -24.40
#